data_AF-A0A5U4EUH4-F1
#
_entry.id   AF-A0A5U4EUH4-F1
#
_cell.length_a   1.000
_cell.length_b   1.000
_cell.length_c   1.000
_cell.angle_alpha   90.00
_cell.angle_beta   90.00
_cell.angle_gamma   90.00
#
_symmetry.space_group_name_H-M   'P 1'
#
loop_
_entity.id
_entity.type
_entity.pdbx_description
1 polymer ?
#
loop_
_entity_poly.entity_id
_entity_poly.type
_entity_poly.pdbx_seq_one_letter_code
_entity_poly.pdbx_strand_id
1 'polypeptide(L)'
;IEDEETGETLPLLAAVDASVSNNERRRAEMLTRVKGLEELAALDRMSQDSDYVALFFTWTAPQQYHAWLETGRRNRKWNGASPRETQHYFTRTFKNFSTALTRRDIHIFGMHITESHHDGTPHWHGILFVRREQESTLRDVFEMYANAENCSANRPGKPPEQSPQSQIMIKPVDRRTGSPTAYITKHICRNLEGCAPGGRDKETGSPWTELARHSAAWASLWGIKQFQFTGGPPVSVWRELRKLSDQKQADSVNPVFGELHRAAGAGDWAEYTRLQGGLPTARKNLTMRTWYQAASEPDECGQYTAIIKGVYLPGTNKAPVVTRTRKWKVKAPRQNAKAGSLRINRKPSLTPWTRINNCTMRRKQPVDHPPDFHLKIPIQLELDFGETKKVSVSEK
;
A
#
# COMPACT_ATOMS: atom_id res chain seq x y z
N ILE A 1 11.31 22.13 -12.65
CA ILE A 1 12.25 21.06 -13.07
C ILE A 1 12.85 21.45 -14.39
N GLU A 2 14.08 21.02 -14.64
CA GLU A 2 14.83 21.32 -15.86
C GLU A 2 15.30 20.01 -16.48
N ASP A 3 15.13 19.85 -17.78
CA ASP A 3 15.67 18.74 -18.55
C ASP A 3 17.20 18.91 -18.67
N GLU A 4 17.95 17.86 -18.35
CA GLU A 4 19.42 17.92 -18.32
C GLU A 4 20.05 18.05 -19.70
N GLU A 5 19.40 17.50 -20.73
CA GLU A 5 19.94 17.48 -22.09
C GLU A 5 19.50 18.72 -22.88
N THR A 6 18.22 19.08 -22.79
CA THR A 6 17.66 20.19 -23.60
C THR A 6 17.64 21.53 -22.87
N GLY A 7 17.74 21.54 -21.54
CA GLY A 7 17.57 22.74 -20.72
C GLY A 7 16.13 23.25 -20.64
N GLU A 8 15.16 22.53 -21.21
CA GLU A 8 13.74 22.86 -21.12
C GLU A 8 13.29 22.91 -19.66
N THR A 9 12.50 23.94 -19.30
CA THR A 9 12.00 24.09 -17.93
C THR A 9 10.50 23.85 -17.86
N LEU A 10 10.07 23.09 -16.85
CA LEU A 10 8.66 22.82 -16.55
C LEU A 10 8.39 23.17 -15.08
N PRO A 11 7.32 23.93 -14.75
CA PRO A 11 6.95 24.17 -13.36
C PRO A 11 6.70 22.84 -12.62
N LEU A 12 7.26 22.69 -11.41
CA LEU A 12 7.11 21.45 -10.63
C LEU A 12 5.64 21.14 -10.33
N LEU A 13 4.85 22.18 -10.03
CA LEU A 13 3.41 22.03 -9.78
C LEU A 13 2.69 21.47 -11.01
N ALA A 14 2.98 21.97 -12.21
CA ALA A 14 2.41 21.45 -13.46
C ALA A 14 2.77 19.97 -13.68
N ALA A 15 4.00 19.57 -13.35
CA ALA A 15 4.41 18.17 -13.42
C ALA A 15 3.65 17.28 -12.41
N VAL A 16 3.42 17.79 -11.19
CA VAL A 16 2.61 17.12 -10.16
C VAL A 16 1.16 16.97 -10.65
N ASP A 17 0.57 18.03 -11.18
CA ASP A 17 -0.82 18.06 -11.68
C ASP A 17 -1.04 17.15 -12.88
N ALA A 18 -0.03 16.96 -13.73
CA ALA A 18 -0.06 16.02 -14.84
C ALA A 18 0.09 14.55 -14.42
N SER A 19 0.47 14.27 -13.17
CA SER A 19 0.84 12.94 -12.67
C SER A 19 -0.18 12.32 -11.72
N VAL A 20 0.03 11.06 -11.32
CA VAL A 20 -0.75 10.37 -10.27
C VAL A 20 -0.51 10.92 -8.87
N SER A 21 0.37 11.91 -8.71
CA SER A 21 0.49 12.69 -7.47
C SER A 21 -0.69 13.65 -7.30
N ASN A 22 -1.35 14.03 -8.38
CA ASN A 22 -2.63 14.74 -8.33
C ASN A 22 -3.75 13.78 -7.89
N ASN A 23 -4.50 14.17 -6.87
CA ASN A 23 -5.51 13.31 -6.24
C ASN A 23 -6.66 12.95 -7.18
N GLU A 24 -7.05 13.82 -8.11
CA GLU A 24 -8.09 13.53 -9.10
C GLU A 24 -7.63 12.46 -10.08
N ARG A 25 -6.42 12.60 -10.65
CA ARG A 25 -5.84 11.58 -11.54
C ARG A 25 -5.63 10.25 -10.82
N ARG A 26 -5.19 10.31 -9.56
CA ARG A 26 -5.03 9.13 -8.69
C ARG A 26 -6.35 8.41 -8.45
N ARG A 27 -7.42 9.16 -8.16
CA ARG A 27 -8.78 8.64 -8.01
C ARG A 27 -9.25 7.99 -9.30
N ALA A 28 -9.15 8.69 -10.42
CA ALA A 28 -9.56 8.18 -11.73
C ALA A 28 -8.86 6.84 -12.03
N GLU A 29 -7.53 6.76 -11.86
CA GLU A 29 -6.79 5.51 -12.07
C GLU A 29 -7.26 4.39 -11.13
N MET A 30 -7.52 4.69 -9.85
CA MET A 30 -8.03 3.67 -8.92
C MET A 30 -9.41 3.16 -9.33
N LEU A 31 -10.33 4.05 -9.70
CA LEU A 31 -11.67 3.68 -10.13
C LEU A 31 -11.65 2.91 -11.45
N THR A 32 -10.82 3.31 -12.42
CA THR A 32 -10.59 2.55 -13.66
C THR A 32 -10.16 1.11 -13.36
N ARG A 33 -9.24 0.95 -12.41
CA ARG A 33 -8.73 -0.37 -12.03
C ARG A 33 -9.78 -1.22 -11.32
N VAL A 34 -10.50 -0.64 -10.36
CA VAL A 34 -11.58 -1.35 -9.66
C VAL A 34 -12.69 -1.75 -10.64
N LYS A 35 -13.06 -0.84 -11.54
CA LYS A 35 -14.07 -1.11 -12.57
C LYS A 35 -13.63 -2.23 -13.50
N GLY A 36 -12.37 -2.24 -13.95
CA GLY A 36 -11.84 -3.33 -14.76
C GLY A 36 -11.82 -4.67 -14.03
N LEU A 37 -11.61 -4.70 -12.71
CA LEU A 37 -11.75 -5.95 -11.92
C LEU A 37 -13.20 -6.44 -11.89
N GLU A 38 -14.16 -5.52 -11.74
CA GLU A 38 -15.59 -5.84 -11.78
C GLU A 38 -16.02 -6.38 -13.16
N GLU A 39 -15.51 -5.80 -14.25
CA GLU A 39 -15.75 -6.25 -15.62
C GLU A 39 -15.14 -7.63 -15.88
N LEU A 40 -13.91 -7.88 -15.43
CA LEU A 40 -13.27 -9.20 -15.53
C LEU A 40 -14.08 -10.28 -14.81
N ALA A 41 -14.58 -9.98 -13.61
CA ALA A 41 -15.44 -10.89 -12.86
C ALA A 41 -16.75 -11.20 -13.61
N ALA A 42 -17.28 -10.24 -14.38
CA ALA A 42 -18.47 -10.43 -15.19
C ALA A 42 -18.20 -11.17 -16.51
N LEU A 43 -17.05 -10.92 -17.15
CA LEU A 43 -16.65 -11.58 -18.40
C LEU A 43 -16.36 -13.06 -18.17
N ASP A 44 -15.67 -13.43 -17.09
CA ASP A 44 -15.33 -14.84 -16.83
C ASP A 44 -16.59 -15.72 -16.71
N ARG A 45 -17.66 -15.16 -16.13
CA ARG A 45 -18.98 -15.79 -16.08
C ARG A 45 -19.53 -16.13 -17.47
N MET A 46 -19.25 -15.30 -18.46
CA MET A 46 -19.72 -15.52 -19.83
C MET A 46 -18.82 -16.49 -20.61
N SER A 47 -17.52 -16.59 -20.28
CA SER A 47 -16.55 -17.36 -21.06
C SER A 47 -16.19 -18.73 -20.48
N GLN A 48 -16.27 -18.93 -19.17
CA GLN A 48 -15.75 -20.14 -18.50
C GLN A 48 -16.75 -20.82 -17.55
N ASP A 49 -18.04 -20.40 -17.57
CA ASP A 49 -19.07 -20.87 -16.63
C ASP A 49 -18.70 -20.67 -15.13
N SER A 50 -17.68 -19.86 -14.85
CA SER A 50 -17.18 -19.52 -13.53
C SER A 50 -17.86 -18.25 -13.03
N ASP A 51 -18.67 -18.36 -11.98
CA ASP A 51 -19.32 -17.20 -11.40
C ASP A 51 -18.47 -16.64 -10.25
N TYR A 52 -17.99 -15.40 -10.40
CA TYR A 52 -17.37 -14.65 -9.31
C TYR A 52 -18.42 -13.91 -8.48
N VAL A 53 -18.29 -14.04 -7.17
CA VAL A 53 -19.00 -13.20 -6.19
C VAL A 53 -18.09 -12.07 -5.73
N ALA A 54 -18.67 -10.87 -5.59
CA ALA A 54 -18.00 -9.73 -5.00
C ALA A 54 -18.38 -9.64 -3.52
N LEU A 55 -17.37 -9.56 -2.66
CA LEU A 55 -17.50 -9.50 -1.21
C LEU A 55 -16.92 -8.19 -0.71
N PHE A 56 -17.74 -7.38 -0.04
CA PHE A 56 -17.26 -6.25 0.73
C PHE A 56 -16.84 -6.74 2.12
N PHE A 57 -15.69 -6.28 2.61
CA PHE A 57 -15.25 -6.60 3.96
C PHE A 57 -14.80 -5.36 4.73
N THR A 58 -15.00 -5.43 6.04
CA THR A 58 -14.38 -4.52 7.02
C THR A 58 -13.60 -5.37 8.01
N TRP A 59 -12.30 -5.09 8.17
CA TRP A 59 -11.43 -5.76 9.11
C TRP A 59 -10.89 -4.77 10.14
N THR A 60 -11.30 -4.95 11.39
CA THR A 60 -10.87 -4.17 12.55
C THR A 60 -9.77 -4.92 13.31
N ALA A 61 -8.88 -4.17 13.97
CA ALA A 61 -7.83 -4.77 14.78
C ALA A 61 -8.39 -5.25 16.13
N PRO A 62 -7.84 -6.32 16.74
CA PRO A 62 -8.22 -6.74 18.08
C PRO A 62 -8.17 -5.58 19.10
N GLN A 63 -9.02 -5.64 20.13
CA GLN A 63 -9.16 -4.57 21.14
C GLN A 63 -7.82 -4.10 21.75
N GLN A 64 -6.85 -5.00 21.89
CA GLN A 64 -5.54 -4.68 22.45
C GLN A 64 -4.69 -3.71 21.61
N TYR A 65 -5.04 -3.49 20.34
CA TYR A 65 -4.38 -2.52 19.46
C TYR A 65 -4.96 -1.10 19.58
N HIS A 66 -6.15 -0.95 20.17
CA HIS A 66 -6.84 0.33 20.27
C HIS A 66 -6.46 1.09 21.54
N ALA A 67 -5.95 2.31 21.39
CA ALA A 67 -5.52 3.14 22.53
C ALA A 67 -6.71 3.73 23.31
N TRP A 68 -7.80 4.03 22.60
CA TRP A 68 -8.99 4.68 23.15
C TRP A 68 -10.26 3.91 22.78
N LEU A 69 -11.21 3.86 23.72
CA LEU A 69 -12.55 3.32 23.48
C LEU A 69 -13.38 4.35 22.71
N GLU A 70 -14.47 3.94 22.08
CA GLU A 70 -15.42 4.85 21.41
C GLU A 70 -16.02 5.89 22.36
N THR A 71 -16.11 5.55 23.66
CA THR A 71 -16.54 6.48 24.72
C THR A 71 -15.54 7.60 25.03
N GLY A 72 -14.38 7.63 24.36
CA GLY A 72 -13.29 8.56 24.62
C GLY A 72 -12.42 8.22 25.84
N ARG A 73 -12.73 7.13 26.56
CA ARG A 73 -11.91 6.67 27.70
C ARG A 73 -10.71 5.86 27.22
N ARG A 74 -9.61 5.93 27.98
CA ARG A 74 -8.40 5.14 27.70
C ARG A 74 -8.69 3.64 27.81
N ASN A 75 -8.25 2.87 26.83
CA ASN A 75 -8.42 1.42 26.84
C ASN A 75 -7.35 0.77 27.74
N ARG A 76 -7.78 0.12 28.83
CA ARG A 76 -6.87 -0.57 29.77
C ARG A 76 -6.23 -1.83 29.19
N LYS A 77 -6.79 -2.37 28.09
CA LYS A 77 -6.24 -3.54 27.38
C LYS A 77 -5.26 -3.16 26.27
N TRP A 78 -5.03 -1.87 26.02
CA TRP A 78 -4.10 -1.43 24.98
C TRP A 78 -2.68 -1.89 25.30
N ASN A 79 -2.03 -2.52 24.32
CA ASN A 79 -0.69 -3.11 24.46
C ASN A 79 0.44 -2.13 24.09
N GLY A 80 0.12 -0.86 23.79
CA GLY A 80 1.10 0.15 23.39
C GLY A 80 1.41 0.18 21.90
N ALA A 81 0.77 -0.66 21.08
CA ALA A 81 1.01 -0.71 19.64
C ALA A 81 0.70 0.63 18.96
N SER A 82 1.63 1.06 18.11
CA SER A 82 1.47 2.17 17.19
C SER A 82 0.66 1.78 15.94
N PRO A 83 0.07 2.74 15.21
CA PRO A 83 -0.61 2.45 13.95
C PRO A 83 0.26 1.71 12.92
N ARG A 84 1.57 1.96 12.91
CA ARG A 84 2.51 1.24 12.05
C ARG A 84 2.62 -0.24 12.42
N GLU A 85 2.69 -0.56 13.72
CA GLU A 85 2.73 -1.92 14.22
C GLU A 85 1.41 -2.65 13.99
N THR A 86 0.27 -1.98 14.19
CA THR A 86 -1.05 -2.53 13.88
C THR A 86 -1.20 -2.79 12.37
N GLN A 87 -0.69 -1.92 11.49
CA GLN A 87 -0.67 -2.19 10.06
C GLN A 87 0.23 -3.39 9.72
N HIS A 88 1.34 -3.57 10.45
CA HIS A 88 2.18 -4.76 10.30
C HIS A 88 1.43 -6.04 10.68
N TYR A 89 0.60 -6.01 11.72
CA TYR A 89 -0.31 -7.11 12.06
C TYR A 89 -1.22 -7.47 10.86
N PHE A 90 -1.95 -6.50 10.29
CA PHE A 90 -2.83 -6.80 9.16
C PHE A 90 -2.08 -7.36 7.95
N THR A 91 -0.94 -6.74 7.57
CA THR A 91 -0.16 -7.20 6.41
C THR A 91 0.42 -8.60 6.61
N ARG A 92 0.91 -8.93 7.81
CA ARG A 92 1.37 -10.28 8.18
C ARG A 92 0.22 -11.28 8.12
N THR A 93 -0.91 -10.96 8.72
CA THR A 93 -2.07 -11.86 8.81
C THR A 93 -2.71 -12.06 7.44
N PHE A 94 -2.85 -11.02 6.61
CA PHE A 94 -3.35 -11.12 5.24
C PHE A 94 -2.45 -11.96 4.34
N LYS A 95 -1.12 -11.87 4.52
CA LYS A 95 -0.16 -12.73 3.81
C LYS A 95 -0.35 -14.21 4.19
N ASN A 96 -0.55 -14.50 5.47
CA ASN A 96 -0.80 -15.87 5.93
C ASN A 96 -2.13 -16.41 5.41
N PHE A 97 -3.19 -15.59 5.49
CA PHE A 97 -4.50 -15.85 4.88
C PHE A 97 -4.38 -16.16 3.39
N SER A 98 -3.72 -15.29 2.61
CA SER A 98 -3.53 -15.48 1.16
C SER A 98 -2.74 -16.75 0.83
N THR A 99 -1.73 -17.08 1.65
CA THR A 99 -0.95 -18.32 1.52
C THR A 99 -1.82 -19.55 1.77
N ALA A 100 -2.69 -19.50 2.78
CA ALA A 100 -3.61 -20.57 3.12
C ALA A 100 -4.67 -20.79 2.02
N LEU A 101 -5.15 -19.72 1.38
CA LEU A 101 -6.03 -19.81 0.21
C LEU A 101 -5.30 -20.44 -0.99
N THR A 102 -4.08 -19.99 -1.28
CA THR A 102 -3.28 -20.52 -2.41
C THR A 102 -3.04 -22.02 -2.29
N ARG A 103 -2.80 -22.54 -1.07
CA ARG A 103 -2.65 -23.99 -0.82
C ARG A 103 -3.92 -24.81 -1.08
N ARG A 104 -5.07 -24.15 -1.09
CA ARG A 104 -6.40 -24.73 -1.38
C ARG A 104 -6.86 -24.45 -2.81
N ASP A 105 -5.98 -23.90 -3.65
CA ASP A 105 -6.30 -23.48 -5.01
C ASP A 105 -7.45 -22.43 -5.06
N ILE A 106 -7.52 -21.59 -4.02
CA ILE A 106 -8.46 -20.47 -3.96
C ILE A 106 -7.72 -19.19 -4.34
N HIS A 107 -8.22 -18.56 -5.38
CA HIS A 107 -7.65 -17.33 -5.91
C HIS A 107 -8.59 -16.15 -5.71
N ILE A 108 -8.02 -15.06 -5.20
CA ILE A 108 -8.74 -13.82 -4.93
C ILE A 108 -8.10 -12.68 -5.69
N PHE A 109 -8.92 -11.73 -6.12
CA PHE A 109 -8.46 -10.44 -6.61
C PHE A 109 -9.36 -9.33 -6.06
N GLY A 110 -8.87 -8.11 -6.04
CA GLY A 110 -9.63 -7.00 -5.46
C GLY A 110 -8.75 -5.87 -4.97
N MET A 111 -9.28 -5.12 -4.01
CA MET A 111 -8.64 -3.94 -3.43
C MET A 111 -9.05 -3.76 -1.98
N HIS A 112 -8.11 -3.27 -1.17
CA HIS A 112 -8.41 -2.74 0.16
C HIS A 112 -7.85 -1.33 0.36
N ILE A 113 -8.51 -0.62 1.26
CA ILE A 113 -8.16 0.71 1.75
C ILE A 113 -7.91 0.59 3.25
N THR A 114 -6.76 1.07 3.70
CA THR A 114 -6.47 1.27 5.11
C THR A 114 -6.90 2.67 5.53
N GLU A 115 -7.80 2.75 6.51
CA GLU A 115 -8.28 3.97 7.14
C GLU A 115 -7.89 3.97 8.63
N SER A 116 -7.98 5.13 9.28
CA SER A 116 -7.81 5.25 10.72
C SER A 116 -9.16 5.26 11.43
N HIS A 117 -9.27 4.54 12.53
CA HIS A 117 -10.29 4.80 13.55
C HIS A 117 -10.06 6.14 14.24
N HIS A 118 -11.00 6.54 15.10
CA HIS A 118 -10.93 7.79 15.89
C HIS A 118 -9.70 7.86 16.80
N ASP A 119 -9.17 6.71 17.22
CA ASP A 119 -7.97 6.58 18.05
C ASP A 119 -6.68 6.48 17.22
N GLY A 120 -6.76 6.58 15.89
CA GLY A 120 -5.65 6.46 14.96
C GLY A 120 -5.29 5.02 14.60
N THR A 121 -5.95 4.02 15.18
CA THR A 121 -5.70 2.60 14.90
C THR A 121 -6.16 2.25 13.48
N PRO A 122 -5.35 1.58 12.65
CA PRO A 122 -5.75 1.20 11.32
C PRO A 122 -6.93 0.22 11.31
N HIS A 123 -7.78 0.31 10.29
CA HIS A 123 -8.74 -0.72 9.89
C HIS A 123 -8.82 -0.79 8.37
N TRP A 124 -9.24 -1.94 7.84
CA TRP A 124 -9.29 -2.17 6.39
C TRP A 124 -10.73 -2.26 5.91
N HIS A 125 -11.05 -1.51 4.87
CA HIS A 125 -12.23 -1.73 4.04
C HIS A 125 -11.80 -2.25 2.69
N GLY A 126 -12.50 -3.22 2.13
CA GLY A 126 -12.11 -3.74 0.82
C GLY A 126 -13.20 -4.48 0.09
N ILE A 127 -12.91 -4.74 -1.17
CA ILE A 127 -13.68 -5.61 -2.05
C ILE A 127 -12.79 -6.76 -2.49
N LEU A 128 -13.30 -7.98 -2.40
CA LEU A 128 -12.67 -9.20 -2.90
C LEU A 128 -13.61 -9.89 -3.87
N PHE A 129 -13.04 -10.41 -4.94
CA PHE A 129 -13.70 -11.30 -5.87
C PHE A 129 -13.15 -12.70 -5.67
N VAL A 130 -14.03 -13.68 -5.58
CA VAL A 130 -13.73 -15.11 -5.44
C VAL A 130 -14.79 -15.90 -6.20
N ARG A 131 -14.45 -17.10 -6.66
CA ARG A 131 -15.44 -17.99 -7.28
C ARG A 131 -16.55 -18.33 -6.28
N ARG A 132 -17.80 -18.37 -6.73
CA ARG A 132 -19.00 -18.55 -5.89
C ARG A 132 -18.91 -19.81 -5.04
N GLU A 133 -18.45 -20.91 -5.63
CA GLU A 133 -18.28 -22.20 -4.94
C GLU A 133 -17.21 -22.17 -3.84
N GLN A 134 -16.29 -21.20 -3.88
CA GLN A 134 -15.21 -21.03 -2.90
C GLN A 134 -15.53 -19.98 -1.83
N GLU A 135 -16.68 -19.30 -1.89
CA GLU A 135 -17.04 -18.21 -0.99
C GLU A 135 -17.04 -18.64 0.48
N SER A 136 -17.66 -19.78 0.80
CA SER A 136 -17.76 -20.29 2.17
C SER A 136 -16.38 -20.56 2.76
N THR A 137 -15.52 -21.27 2.02
CA THR A 137 -14.16 -21.58 2.46
C THR A 137 -13.32 -20.31 2.63
N LEU A 138 -13.48 -19.32 1.76
CA LEU A 138 -12.81 -18.03 1.93
C LEU A 138 -13.23 -17.37 3.23
N ARG A 139 -14.52 -17.31 3.53
CA ARG A 139 -15.06 -16.70 4.76
C ARG A 139 -14.51 -17.39 6.00
N ASP A 140 -14.58 -18.72 6.06
CA ASP A 140 -14.09 -19.50 7.20
C ASP A 140 -12.59 -19.27 7.45
N VAL A 141 -11.78 -19.31 6.38
CA VAL A 141 -10.34 -19.10 6.49
C VAL A 141 -10.04 -17.65 6.88
N PHE A 142 -10.76 -16.66 6.35
CA PHE A 142 -10.55 -15.26 6.72
C PHE A 142 -10.94 -15.01 8.18
N GLU A 143 -12.09 -15.51 8.62
CA GLU A 143 -12.55 -15.41 10.01
C GLU A 143 -11.55 -16.07 10.98
N MET A 144 -11.03 -17.26 10.65
CA MET A 144 -10.00 -17.92 11.45
C MET A 144 -8.75 -17.03 11.63
N TYR A 145 -8.23 -16.46 10.53
CA TYR A 145 -7.02 -15.61 10.61
C TYR A 145 -7.29 -14.26 11.29
N ALA A 146 -8.43 -13.63 11.00
CA ALA A 146 -8.80 -12.33 11.56
C ALA A 146 -9.01 -12.39 13.08
N ASN A 147 -9.46 -13.53 13.60
CA ASN A 147 -9.74 -13.74 15.02
C ASN A 147 -8.65 -14.51 15.78
N ALA A 148 -7.56 -14.93 15.11
CA ALA A 148 -6.52 -15.78 15.71
C ALA A 148 -5.89 -15.19 16.98
N GLU A 149 -5.66 -13.87 17.02
CA GLU A 149 -5.06 -13.22 18.20
C GLU A 149 -6.06 -13.01 19.35
N ASN A 150 -7.38 -13.02 19.08
CA ASN A 150 -8.42 -13.00 20.12
C ASN A 150 -8.53 -14.34 20.85
N CYS A 151 -8.20 -15.46 20.20
CA CYS A 151 -8.26 -16.80 20.79
C CYS A 151 -7.26 -17.01 21.95
N SER A 152 -6.29 -16.09 22.14
CA SER A 152 -5.39 -16.09 23.29
C SER A 152 -6.05 -15.63 24.60
N ALA A 153 -7.30 -15.13 24.55
CA ALA A 153 -8.07 -14.75 25.72
C ALA A 153 -8.78 -15.93 26.44
N ASN A 154 -8.64 -17.17 25.95
CA ASN A 154 -9.03 -18.37 26.69
C ASN A 154 -8.04 -18.63 27.84
N ARG A 155 -8.06 -17.77 28.86
CA ARG A 155 -7.49 -18.10 30.17
C ARG A 155 -8.28 -19.28 30.75
N PRO A 156 -7.62 -20.31 31.30
CA PRO A 156 -8.32 -21.38 32.01
C PRO A 156 -9.24 -20.79 33.09
N GLY A 157 -10.53 -21.13 33.08
CA GLY A 157 -11.48 -20.78 34.15
C GLY A 157 -12.39 -19.57 33.92
N LYS A 158 -12.36 -18.90 32.75
CA LYS A 158 -13.42 -17.95 32.37
C LYS A 158 -14.49 -18.68 31.56
N PRO A 159 -15.80 -18.58 31.88
CA PRO A 159 -16.85 -19.05 30.97
C PRO A 159 -16.68 -18.36 29.61
N PRO A 160 -17.04 -19.02 28.49
CA PRO A 160 -16.97 -18.40 27.17
C PRO A 160 -17.76 -17.09 27.24
N GLU A 161 -17.03 -15.98 27.26
CA GLU A 161 -17.59 -14.65 27.10
C GLU A 161 -18.37 -14.69 25.78
N GLN A 162 -19.62 -14.22 25.78
CA GLN A 162 -20.50 -14.17 24.60
C GLN A 162 -19.64 -13.89 23.38
N SER A 163 -19.66 -14.83 22.42
CA SER A 163 -18.70 -14.96 21.32
C SER A 163 -18.09 -13.60 20.94
N PRO A 164 -16.78 -13.36 21.17
CA PRO A 164 -16.20 -12.05 20.90
C PRO A 164 -16.56 -11.65 19.48
N GLN A 165 -17.12 -10.45 19.30
CA GLN A 165 -17.54 -9.96 17.99
C GLN A 165 -16.39 -10.17 17.00
N SER A 166 -16.71 -10.82 15.87
CA SER A 166 -15.71 -11.11 14.84
C SER A 166 -15.03 -9.83 14.41
N GLN A 167 -13.70 -9.87 14.32
CA GLN A 167 -12.89 -8.73 13.84
C GLN A 167 -13.11 -8.43 12.36
N ILE A 168 -13.71 -9.39 11.64
CA ILE A 168 -14.00 -9.28 10.22
C ILE A 168 -15.50 -9.36 9.99
N MET A 169 -16.02 -8.40 9.23
CA MET A 169 -17.36 -8.45 8.65
C MET A 169 -17.19 -8.67 7.15
N ILE A 170 -17.84 -9.69 6.59
CA ILE A 170 -17.85 -9.96 5.15
C ILE A 170 -19.30 -9.99 4.67
N LYS A 171 -19.64 -9.16 3.68
CA LYS A 171 -20.99 -9.05 3.10
C LYS A 171 -20.91 -9.22 1.58
N PRO A 172 -21.81 -10.02 0.97
CA PRO A 172 -21.90 -10.04 -0.48
C PRO A 172 -22.36 -8.66 -0.98
N VAL A 173 -21.81 -8.23 -2.11
CA VAL A 173 -22.22 -7.00 -2.79
C VAL A 173 -23.50 -7.28 -3.56
N ASP A 174 -24.60 -6.67 -3.14
CA ASP A 174 -25.85 -6.71 -3.89
C ASP A 174 -25.79 -5.73 -5.06
N ARG A 175 -25.83 -6.27 -6.28
CA ARG A 175 -25.81 -5.47 -7.52
C ARG A 175 -27.01 -4.54 -7.66
N ARG A 176 -28.12 -4.81 -6.95
CA ARG A 176 -29.32 -3.96 -6.95
C ARG A 176 -29.11 -2.66 -6.16
N THR A 177 -28.30 -2.71 -5.10
CA THR A 177 -28.01 -1.55 -4.25
C THR A 177 -26.76 -0.79 -4.70
N GLY A 178 -25.88 -1.41 -5.47
CA GLY A 178 -24.75 -0.75 -6.12
C GLY A 178 -23.72 -1.72 -6.67
N SER A 179 -22.87 -1.24 -7.59
CA SER A 179 -21.76 -2.04 -8.08
C SER A 179 -20.62 -2.15 -7.05
N PRO A 180 -19.76 -3.18 -7.10
CA PRO A 180 -18.56 -3.25 -6.27
C PRO A 180 -17.71 -1.98 -6.33
N THR A 181 -17.61 -1.37 -7.52
CA THR A 181 -16.97 -0.07 -7.70
C THR A 181 -17.65 1.01 -6.87
N ALA A 182 -18.98 1.11 -6.91
CA ALA A 182 -19.73 2.10 -6.12
C ALA A 182 -19.53 1.92 -4.61
N TYR A 183 -19.51 0.67 -4.13
CA TYR A 183 -19.28 0.35 -2.71
C TYR A 183 -17.95 0.89 -2.20
N ILE A 184 -16.86 0.66 -2.93
CA ILE A 184 -15.52 1.06 -2.49
C ILE A 184 -15.21 2.53 -2.81
N THR A 185 -15.96 3.15 -3.73
CA THR A 185 -15.77 4.56 -4.13
C THR A 185 -15.87 5.50 -2.93
N LYS A 186 -16.81 5.28 -2.01
CA LYS A 186 -16.92 6.08 -0.77
C LYS A 186 -15.58 6.14 -0.02
N HIS A 187 -14.95 4.99 0.17
CA HIS A 187 -13.67 4.88 0.89
C HIS A 187 -12.52 5.48 0.09
N ILE A 188 -12.49 5.32 -1.24
CA ILE A 188 -11.49 6.01 -2.08
C ILE A 188 -11.61 7.53 -1.92
N CYS A 189 -12.84 8.05 -1.99
CA CYS A 189 -13.12 9.48 -1.94
C CYS A 189 -12.88 10.09 -0.55
N ARG A 190 -13.12 9.37 0.54
CA ARG A 190 -12.83 9.84 1.91
C ARG A 190 -11.33 10.05 2.17
N ASN A 191 -10.48 9.34 1.43
CA ASN A 191 -9.03 9.31 1.64
C ASN A 191 -8.23 10.11 0.58
N LEU A 192 -8.90 10.67 -0.44
CA LEU A 192 -8.28 11.51 -1.47
C LEU A 192 -8.99 12.87 -1.52
N GLU A 193 -8.21 13.95 -1.43
CA GLU A 193 -8.76 15.30 -1.49
C GLU A 193 -9.35 15.61 -2.88
N GLY A 194 -10.42 16.41 -2.95
CA GLY A 194 -11.03 16.83 -4.23
C GLY A 194 -12.07 15.87 -4.82
N CYS A 195 -12.62 14.95 -4.02
CA CYS A 195 -13.63 13.98 -4.48
C CYS A 195 -15.08 14.48 -4.46
N ALA A 196 -15.38 15.50 -3.65
CA ALA A 196 -16.66 16.20 -3.67
C ALA A 196 -16.46 17.58 -3.04
N PRO A 197 -16.34 18.67 -3.82
CA PRO A 197 -16.32 20.02 -3.28
C PRO A 197 -17.59 20.25 -2.44
N GLY A 198 -17.44 20.65 -1.18
CA GLY A 198 -18.58 21.01 -0.32
C GLY A 198 -19.29 19.89 0.44
N GLY A 199 -18.82 18.64 0.36
CA GLY A 199 -19.34 17.54 1.18
C GLY A 199 -18.91 17.62 2.65
N ARG A 200 -19.81 17.23 3.57
CA ARG A 200 -19.50 17.04 5.00
C ARG A 200 -19.72 15.59 5.41
N ASP A 201 -18.86 15.08 6.29
CA ASP A 201 -19.02 13.74 6.82
C ASP A 201 -20.21 13.70 7.78
N LYS A 202 -21.01 12.63 7.70
CA LYS A 202 -22.19 12.50 8.56
C LYS A 202 -21.82 12.19 10.01
N GLU A 203 -20.68 11.53 10.20
CA GLU A 203 -20.19 11.12 11.52
C GLU A 203 -19.57 12.30 12.26
N THR A 204 -18.69 13.07 11.61
CA THR A 204 -17.94 14.15 12.28
C THR A 204 -18.44 15.57 11.98
N GLY A 205 -19.24 15.76 10.92
CA GLY A 205 -19.64 17.08 10.43
C GLY A 205 -18.51 17.87 9.72
N SER A 206 -17.29 17.31 9.69
CA SER A 206 -16.13 17.92 9.07
C SER A 206 -16.22 17.92 7.54
N PRO A 207 -15.66 18.92 6.85
CA PRO A 207 -15.51 18.88 5.40
C PRO A 207 -14.72 17.66 4.94
N TRP A 208 -15.14 17.03 3.83
CA TRP A 208 -14.44 15.87 3.28
C TRP A 208 -13.01 16.18 2.86
N THR A 209 -12.74 17.42 2.44
CA THR A 209 -11.39 17.89 2.07
C THR A 209 -10.44 17.87 3.27
N GLU A 210 -10.93 18.25 4.45
CA GLU A 210 -10.17 18.23 5.69
C GLU A 210 -9.88 16.79 6.14
N LEU A 211 -10.91 15.92 6.12
CA LEU A 211 -10.74 14.50 6.46
C LEU A 211 -9.76 13.78 5.54
N ALA A 212 -9.80 14.06 4.24
CA ALA A 212 -8.85 13.49 3.30
C ALA A 212 -7.41 13.95 3.61
N ARG A 213 -7.21 15.23 3.97
CA ARG A 213 -5.89 15.74 4.42
C ARG A 213 -5.43 15.08 5.71
N HIS A 214 -6.30 14.90 6.70
CA HIS A 214 -5.97 14.19 7.94
C HIS A 214 -5.60 12.73 7.68
N SER A 215 -6.37 12.04 6.84
CA SER A 215 -6.06 10.65 6.47
C SER A 215 -4.73 10.54 5.72
N ALA A 216 -4.45 11.43 4.77
CA ALA A 216 -3.18 11.47 4.05
C ALA A 216 -1.99 11.77 4.98
N ALA A 217 -2.16 12.70 5.93
CA ALA A 217 -1.14 13.04 6.92
C ALA A 217 -0.87 11.87 7.88
N TRP A 218 -1.93 11.22 8.39
CA TRP A 218 -1.84 10.03 9.23
C TRP A 218 -1.11 8.89 8.50
N ALA A 219 -1.51 8.59 7.27
CA ALA A 219 -0.88 7.54 6.49
C ALA A 219 0.59 7.85 6.21
N SER A 220 0.93 9.10 5.93
CA SER A 220 2.31 9.54 5.70
C SER A 220 3.16 9.45 6.96
N LEU A 221 2.64 9.92 8.10
CA LEU A 221 3.31 9.87 9.41
C LEU A 221 3.71 8.45 9.79
N TRP A 222 2.82 7.48 9.56
CA TRP A 222 3.04 6.10 9.97
C TRP A 222 3.64 5.22 8.86
N GLY A 223 3.84 5.77 7.65
CA GLY A 223 4.34 5.01 6.49
C GLY A 223 3.36 3.93 6.01
N ILE A 224 2.06 4.20 6.07
CA ILE A 224 0.98 3.27 5.74
C ILE A 224 0.55 3.46 4.28
N LYS A 225 0.58 2.38 3.51
CA LYS A 225 0.01 2.36 2.16
C LYS A 225 -1.50 2.18 2.24
N GLN A 226 -2.24 3.29 2.08
CA GLN A 226 -3.71 3.29 2.14
C GLN A 226 -4.31 2.36 1.09
N PHE A 227 -3.95 2.51 -0.18
CA PHE A 227 -4.61 1.81 -1.29
C PHE A 227 -3.79 0.63 -1.81
N GLN A 228 -4.35 -0.58 -1.77
CA GLN A 228 -3.64 -1.79 -2.14
C GLN A 228 -4.54 -2.70 -2.97
N PHE A 229 -4.01 -3.17 -4.10
CA PHE A 229 -4.70 -4.12 -4.98
C PHE A 229 -4.10 -5.51 -4.80
N THR A 230 -4.94 -6.53 -4.92
CA THR A 230 -4.60 -7.95 -4.77
C THR A 230 -4.97 -8.70 -6.05
N GLY A 231 -4.16 -9.67 -6.46
CA GLY A 231 -4.45 -10.59 -7.57
C GLY A 231 -4.27 -10.05 -8.99
N GLY A 232 -4.24 -8.73 -9.19
CA GLY A 232 -4.12 -8.10 -10.51
C GLY A 232 -2.69 -7.90 -11.05
N PRO A 233 -2.55 -7.57 -12.35
CA PRO A 233 -1.27 -7.26 -12.98
C PRO A 233 -0.65 -5.96 -12.42
N PRO A 234 0.68 -5.78 -12.60
CA PRO A 234 1.36 -4.61 -12.07
C PRO A 234 0.90 -3.32 -12.78
N VAL A 235 0.44 -2.34 -11.99
CA VAL A 235 0.12 -0.98 -12.47
C VAL A 235 1.34 -0.25 -13.02
N SER A 236 2.55 -0.66 -12.65
CA SER A 236 3.77 -0.03 -13.16
C SER A 236 3.90 -0.19 -14.67
N VAL A 237 3.64 -1.39 -15.20
CA VAL A 237 3.70 -1.64 -16.66
C VAL A 237 2.63 -0.84 -17.39
N TRP A 238 1.41 -0.83 -16.86
CA TRP A 238 0.31 0.03 -17.33
C TRP A 238 0.73 1.51 -17.44
N ARG A 239 1.35 2.05 -16.39
CA ARG A 239 1.81 3.45 -16.37
C ARG A 239 2.95 3.71 -17.34
N GLU A 240 3.88 2.76 -17.50
CA GLU A 240 4.99 2.92 -18.45
C GLU A 240 4.51 2.87 -19.90
N LEU A 241 3.53 2.02 -20.23
CA LEU A 241 2.91 2.03 -21.57
C LEU A 241 2.29 3.37 -21.91
N ARG A 242 1.56 3.98 -20.97
CA ARG A 242 0.90 5.29 -21.17
C ARG A 242 1.86 6.47 -21.30
N LYS A 243 3.18 6.26 -21.13
CA LYS A 243 4.20 7.27 -21.42
C LYS A 243 4.61 7.27 -22.88
N LEU A 244 4.37 6.19 -23.60
CA LEU A 244 4.56 6.13 -25.03
C LEU A 244 3.39 6.85 -25.69
N SER A 245 3.69 7.74 -26.63
CA SER A 245 2.68 8.54 -27.33
C SER A 245 2.30 7.96 -28.69
N ASP A 246 3.14 7.09 -29.27
CA ASP A 246 2.99 6.60 -30.64
C ASP A 246 2.54 5.13 -30.69
N GLN A 247 1.28 4.93 -31.08
CA GLN A 247 0.70 3.61 -31.28
C GLN A 247 1.33 2.85 -32.45
N LYS A 248 1.71 3.53 -33.54
CA LYS A 248 2.32 2.88 -34.71
C LYS A 248 3.69 2.31 -34.34
N GLN A 249 4.44 3.04 -33.52
CA GLN A 249 5.69 2.54 -32.97
C GLN A 249 5.47 1.34 -32.05
N ALA A 250 4.44 1.36 -31.20
CA ALA A 250 4.09 0.22 -30.36
C ALA A 250 3.75 -1.03 -31.19
N ASP A 251 2.98 -0.86 -32.27
CA ASP A 251 2.57 -1.94 -33.17
C ASP A 251 3.76 -2.56 -33.93
N SER A 252 4.78 -1.76 -34.27
CA SER A 252 5.97 -2.25 -34.98
C SER A 252 6.91 -3.08 -34.11
N VAL A 253 6.88 -2.92 -32.78
CA VAL A 253 7.68 -3.71 -31.85
C VAL A 253 7.21 -5.17 -31.86
N ASN A 254 5.92 -5.37 -31.59
CA ASN A 254 5.24 -6.67 -31.50
C ASN A 254 3.71 -6.45 -31.46
N PRO A 255 2.88 -7.29 -32.11
CA PRO A 255 1.42 -7.17 -32.05
C PRO A 255 0.83 -7.12 -30.63
N VAL A 256 1.30 -8.00 -29.74
CA VAL A 256 0.87 -8.06 -28.33
C VAL A 256 1.28 -6.80 -27.56
N PHE A 257 2.44 -6.23 -27.88
CA PHE A 257 2.85 -4.95 -27.31
C PHE A 257 1.90 -3.83 -27.73
N GLY A 258 1.55 -3.79 -29.02
CA GLY A 258 0.59 -2.85 -29.59
C GLY A 258 -0.78 -2.94 -28.94
N GLU A 259 -1.29 -4.14 -28.70
CA GLU A 259 -2.56 -4.39 -28.00
C GLU A 259 -2.52 -3.92 -26.54
N LEU A 260 -1.47 -4.28 -25.80
CA LEU A 260 -1.28 -3.82 -24.41
C LEU A 260 -1.21 -2.30 -24.33
N HIS A 261 -0.51 -1.65 -25.27
CA HIS A 261 -0.41 -0.21 -25.35
C HIS A 261 -1.77 0.44 -25.66
N ARG A 262 -2.55 -0.10 -26.61
CA ARG A 262 -3.91 0.36 -26.90
C ARG A 262 -4.82 0.30 -25.68
N ALA A 263 -4.86 -0.86 -25.01
CA ALA A 263 -5.69 -1.06 -23.83
C ALA A 263 -5.31 -0.07 -22.71
N ALA A 264 -4.01 0.09 -22.46
CA ALA A 264 -3.51 1.04 -21.47
C ALA A 264 -3.83 2.51 -21.82
N GLY A 265 -3.67 2.89 -23.08
CA GLY A 265 -3.99 4.23 -23.58
C GLY A 265 -5.48 4.57 -23.49
N ALA A 266 -6.35 3.62 -23.86
CA ALA A 266 -7.81 3.75 -23.78
C ALA A 266 -8.35 3.76 -22.34
N GLY A 267 -7.55 3.35 -21.35
CA GLY A 267 -8.04 3.21 -19.98
C GLY A 267 -8.84 1.93 -19.75
N ASP A 268 -8.68 0.92 -20.60
CA ASP A 268 -9.32 -0.39 -20.46
C ASP A 268 -8.45 -1.33 -19.60
N TRP A 269 -8.72 -1.32 -18.29
CA TRP A 269 -8.00 -2.16 -17.34
C TRP A 269 -8.35 -3.64 -17.46
N ALA A 270 -9.58 -3.97 -17.88
CA ALA A 270 -10.03 -5.35 -18.04
C ALA A 270 -9.25 -6.02 -19.18
N GLU A 271 -9.24 -5.39 -20.36
CA GLU A 271 -8.53 -5.89 -21.53
C GLU A 271 -7.02 -5.95 -21.28
N TYR A 272 -6.43 -4.91 -20.68
CA TYR A 272 -5.01 -4.95 -20.29
C TYR A 272 -4.68 -6.13 -19.38
N THR A 273 -5.58 -6.45 -18.43
CA THR A 273 -5.38 -7.58 -17.53
C THR A 273 -5.46 -8.91 -18.25
N ARG A 274 -6.40 -9.06 -19.18
CA ARG A 274 -6.53 -10.25 -20.04
C ARG A 274 -5.26 -10.46 -20.87
N LEU A 275 -4.75 -9.40 -21.51
CA LEU A 275 -3.52 -9.43 -22.30
C LEU A 275 -2.27 -9.70 -21.46
N GLN A 276 -2.28 -9.37 -20.17
CA GLN A 276 -1.20 -9.69 -19.23
C GLN A 276 -1.22 -11.15 -18.71
N GLY A 277 -2.12 -11.99 -19.23
CA GLY A 277 -2.29 -13.39 -18.87
C GLY A 277 -3.62 -13.72 -18.18
N GLY A 278 -4.43 -12.72 -17.85
CA GLY A 278 -5.73 -12.88 -17.19
C GLY A 278 -5.64 -12.99 -15.66
N LEU A 279 -6.76 -13.33 -15.02
CA LEU A 279 -6.85 -13.55 -13.57
C LEU A 279 -7.18 -15.01 -13.28
N PRO A 280 -6.47 -15.69 -12.36
CA PRO A 280 -5.24 -15.27 -11.70
C PRO A 280 -3.99 -15.52 -12.58
N THR A 281 -3.10 -14.55 -12.70
CA THR A 281 -1.80 -14.74 -13.37
C THR A 281 -0.63 -14.65 -12.39
N ALA A 282 0.21 -15.69 -12.37
CA ALA A 282 1.46 -15.67 -11.63
C ALA A 282 2.42 -14.64 -12.24
N ARG A 283 3.20 -13.92 -11.41
CA ARG A 283 4.16 -12.91 -11.90
C ARG A 283 5.14 -13.45 -12.95
N LYS A 284 5.53 -14.72 -12.83
CA LYS A 284 6.41 -15.41 -13.78
C LYS A 284 5.79 -15.66 -15.17
N ASN A 285 4.48 -15.52 -15.29
CA ASN A 285 3.71 -15.75 -16.51
C ASN A 285 3.15 -14.43 -17.10
N LEU A 286 3.49 -13.28 -16.52
CA LEU A 286 3.10 -11.98 -17.09
C LEU A 286 3.72 -11.80 -18.48
N THR A 287 2.87 -11.44 -19.44
CA THR A 287 3.21 -11.14 -20.83
C THR A 287 4.24 -10.01 -20.94
N MET A 288 4.15 -8.99 -20.08
CA MET A 288 5.06 -7.84 -20.11
C MET A 288 5.46 -7.40 -18.70
N ARG A 289 6.72 -7.00 -18.54
CA ARG A 289 7.30 -6.60 -17.26
C ARG A 289 8.04 -5.27 -17.35
N THR A 290 8.20 -4.62 -16.21
CA THR A 290 9.06 -3.45 -16.09
C THR A 290 10.52 -3.84 -16.27
N TRP A 291 11.21 -3.08 -17.12
CA TRP A 291 12.64 -3.19 -17.33
C TRP A 291 13.36 -2.19 -16.42
N TYR A 292 14.27 -2.73 -15.60
CA TYR A 292 15.09 -1.96 -14.67
C TYR A 292 16.53 -1.89 -15.15
N GLN A 293 17.18 -0.76 -14.88
CA GLN A 293 18.61 -0.56 -15.06
C GLN A 293 19.20 -0.03 -13.75
N ALA A 294 20.46 -0.35 -13.45
CA ALA A 294 21.15 0.30 -12.35
C ALA A 294 21.26 1.81 -12.65
N ALA A 295 21.06 2.65 -11.63
CA ALA A 295 21.38 4.07 -11.74
C ALA A 295 22.84 4.23 -12.17
N SER A 296 23.15 5.26 -12.97
CA SER A 296 24.53 5.58 -13.36
C SER A 296 25.33 6.17 -12.21
N GLU A 297 24.64 6.77 -11.25
CA GLU A 297 25.21 7.43 -10.08
C GLU A 297 24.59 6.86 -8.81
N PRO A 298 25.35 6.80 -7.70
CA PRO A 298 24.81 6.40 -6.41
C PRO A 298 23.87 7.47 -5.85
N ASP A 299 22.96 7.07 -4.97
CA ASP A 299 22.19 8.02 -4.17
C ASP A 299 23.05 8.76 -3.12
N GLU A 300 22.43 9.66 -2.36
CA GLU A 300 23.09 10.41 -1.27
C GLU A 300 23.73 9.50 -0.20
N CYS A 301 23.35 8.21 -0.17
CA CYS A 301 23.89 7.21 0.76
C CYS A 301 24.93 6.29 0.10
N GLY A 302 25.35 6.54 -1.14
CA GLY A 302 26.31 5.72 -1.87
C GLY A 302 25.73 4.47 -2.54
N GLN A 303 24.40 4.32 -2.62
CA GLN A 303 23.74 3.11 -3.15
C GLN A 303 23.31 3.27 -4.62
N TYR A 304 23.72 2.32 -5.46
CA TYR A 304 23.24 2.20 -6.83
C TYR A 304 21.86 1.55 -6.86
N THR A 305 20.82 2.38 -6.99
CA THR A 305 19.44 1.91 -6.98
C THR A 305 18.97 1.47 -8.37
N ALA A 306 18.16 0.41 -8.44
CA ALA A 306 17.52 0.00 -9.69
C ALA A 306 16.40 0.98 -10.08
N ILE A 307 16.54 1.61 -11.25
CA ILE A 307 15.58 2.57 -11.81
C ILE A 307 14.78 1.91 -12.94
N ILE A 308 13.49 2.21 -13.02
CA ILE A 308 12.65 1.77 -14.15
C ILE A 308 13.10 2.55 -15.39
N LYS A 309 13.53 1.86 -16.44
CA LYS A 309 13.91 2.47 -17.73
C LYS A 309 12.87 2.23 -18.82
N GLY A 310 12.10 1.14 -18.69
CA GLY A 310 10.88 0.95 -19.47
C GLY A 310 10.24 -0.41 -19.28
N VAL A 311 9.94 -1.10 -20.38
CA VAL A 311 9.23 -2.37 -20.37
C VAL A 311 9.85 -3.37 -21.35
N TYR A 312 9.65 -4.66 -21.11
CA TYR A 312 10.11 -5.73 -22.00
C TYR A 312 9.14 -6.90 -22.00
N LEU A 313 9.19 -7.69 -23.08
CA LEU A 313 8.41 -8.92 -23.27
C LEU A 313 9.29 -10.13 -22.91
N PRO A 314 9.07 -10.78 -21.76
CA PRO A 314 9.84 -11.95 -21.35
C PRO A 314 9.70 -13.10 -22.37
N GLY A 315 10.78 -13.85 -22.60
CA GLY A 315 10.77 -15.00 -23.51
C GLY A 315 10.80 -14.66 -25.01
N THR A 316 10.87 -13.37 -25.37
CA THR A 316 11.05 -12.92 -26.75
C THR A 316 12.48 -12.42 -26.97
N ASN A 317 13.01 -12.57 -28.19
CA ASN A 317 14.31 -12.00 -28.58
C ASN A 317 14.24 -10.49 -28.91
N LYS A 318 13.19 -9.80 -28.46
CA LYS A 318 13.01 -8.37 -28.72
C LYS A 318 13.73 -7.56 -27.63
N ALA A 319 14.41 -6.50 -28.06
CA ALA A 319 15.04 -5.57 -27.13
C ALA A 319 14.00 -4.90 -26.22
N PRO A 320 14.35 -4.54 -24.97
CA PRO A 320 13.49 -3.73 -24.12
C PRO A 320 13.13 -2.39 -24.77
N VAL A 321 11.90 -1.94 -24.53
CA VAL A 321 11.41 -0.63 -24.98
C VAL A 321 11.65 0.40 -23.89
N VAL A 322 12.42 1.44 -24.22
CA VAL A 322 12.69 2.58 -23.33
C VAL A 322 11.45 3.49 -23.31
N THR A 323 10.89 3.72 -22.14
CA THR A 323 9.74 4.63 -21.94
C THR A 323 10.14 5.93 -21.23
N ARG A 324 11.34 5.95 -20.63
CA ARG A 324 11.89 7.11 -19.93
C ARG A 324 13.15 7.60 -20.62
N THR A 325 12.96 8.51 -21.56
CA THR A 325 14.03 9.09 -22.39
C THR A 325 14.71 10.27 -21.70
N ARG A 326 13.95 11.11 -21.02
CA ARG A 326 14.43 12.36 -20.41
C ARG A 326 14.92 12.19 -18.97
N LYS A 327 15.95 12.96 -18.60
CA LYS A 327 16.43 13.15 -17.22
C LYS A 327 16.08 14.56 -16.74
N TRP A 328 15.48 14.64 -15.57
CA TRP A 328 15.00 15.91 -15.01
C TRP A 328 15.67 16.17 -13.67
N LYS A 329 16.21 17.38 -13.49
CA LYS A 329 16.73 17.87 -12.21
C LYS A 329 15.77 18.90 -11.59
N VAL A 330 15.69 18.89 -10.26
CA VAL A 330 14.95 19.92 -9.52
C VAL A 330 15.84 21.16 -9.45
N LYS A 331 15.40 22.25 -10.07
CA LYS A 331 16.05 23.56 -9.98
C LYS A 331 15.24 24.46 -9.07
N ALA A 332 15.87 24.99 -8.03
CA ALA A 332 15.27 26.03 -7.21
C ALA A 332 14.96 27.26 -8.09
N PRO A 333 13.82 27.94 -7.90
CA PRO A 333 13.57 29.20 -8.59
C PRO A 333 14.75 30.15 -8.36
N ARG A 334 15.27 30.77 -9.41
CA ARG A 334 16.23 31.88 -9.31
C ARG A 334 15.51 33.12 -8.79
N GLN A 335 15.10 33.09 -7.53
CA GLN A 335 14.76 34.27 -6.75
C GLN A 335 15.49 34.10 -5.42
N ASN A 336 15.91 35.21 -4.83
CA ASN A 336 16.63 35.31 -3.57
C ASN A 336 15.80 34.77 -2.38
N ALA A 337 15.45 33.49 -2.42
CA ALA A 337 14.92 32.78 -1.28
C ALA A 337 16.07 32.66 -0.28
N LYS A 338 16.13 33.60 0.68
CA LYS A 338 16.92 33.40 1.89
C LYS A 338 16.48 32.04 2.44
N ALA A 339 17.37 31.07 2.45
CA ALA A 339 17.11 29.79 3.10
C ALA A 339 16.63 30.11 4.52
N GLY A 340 15.37 29.81 4.83
CA GLY A 340 14.89 29.91 6.19
C GLY A 340 15.73 28.96 7.03
N SER A 341 16.46 29.45 8.02
CA SER A 341 17.11 28.57 8.98
C SER A 341 16.01 27.93 9.82
N LEU A 342 15.71 26.66 9.56
CA LEU A 342 15.10 25.84 10.59
C LEU A 342 16.15 25.73 11.70
N ARG A 343 16.00 26.53 12.76
CA ARG A 343 16.77 26.38 14.00
C ARG A 343 16.32 25.09 14.68
N ILE A 344 16.61 23.96 14.07
CA ILE A 344 16.51 22.65 14.72
C ILE A 344 17.71 22.57 15.63
N ASN A 345 17.53 23.05 16.86
CA ASN A 345 18.52 22.96 17.93
C ASN A 345 18.54 21.54 18.53
N ARG A 346 18.57 20.53 17.66
CA ARG A 346 18.73 19.13 18.05
C ARG A 346 20.02 18.63 17.42
N LYS A 347 20.92 18.11 18.27
CA LYS A 347 22.10 17.37 17.82
C LYS A 347 21.66 16.36 16.75
N PRO A 348 22.45 16.12 15.68
CA PRO A 348 22.09 15.18 14.64
C PRO A 348 21.67 13.86 15.28
N SER A 349 20.41 13.49 15.12
CA SER A 349 19.95 12.15 15.52
C SER A 349 20.73 11.17 14.65
N LEU A 350 21.51 10.30 15.30
CA LEU A 350 22.21 9.19 14.67
C LEU A 350 21.28 8.53 13.64
N THR A 351 21.83 8.27 12.45
CA THR A 351 21.14 7.58 11.35
C THR A 351 20.43 6.32 11.89
N PRO A 352 19.14 6.08 11.57
CA PRO A 352 18.46 4.87 12.03
C PRO A 352 19.07 3.65 11.32
N TRP A 353 20.04 3.02 11.96
CA TRP A 353 20.61 1.74 11.54
C TRP A 353 19.81 0.62 12.20
N THR A 354 18.89 0.00 11.48
CA THR A 354 18.42 -1.34 11.84
C THR A 354 18.34 -2.22 10.60
N ARG A 355 19.32 -3.13 10.47
CA ARG A 355 19.25 -4.30 9.60
C ARG A 355 18.72 -5.47 10.42
N ILE A 356 17.46 -5.43 10.85
CA ILE A 356 16.82 -6.63 11.42
C ILE A 356 16.29 -7.46 10.26
N ASN A 357 17.12 -8.39 9.81
CA ASN A 357 16.77 -9.39 8.83
C ASN A 357 15.84 -10.43 9.50
N ASN A 358 14.52 -10.24 9.37
CA ASN A 358 13.52 -11.25 9.72
C ASN A 358 13.54 -12.39 8.69
N CYS A 359 14.60 -13.19 8.69
CA CYS A 359 14.63 -14.48 8.01
C CYS A 359 14.16 -15.56 8.99
N THR A 360 13.15 -16.31 8.60
CA THR A 360 12.77 -17.57 9.23
C THR A 360 13.99 -18.49 9.32
N MET A 361 14.30 -18.92 10.55
CA MET A 361 15.40 -19.80 10.89
C MET A 361 15.45 -21.03 9.98
N ARG A 362 16.32 -21.00 8.96
CA ARG A 362 16.98 -22.21 8.46
C ARG A 362 18.43 -22.11 8.90
N ARG A 363 18.78 -22.94 9.86
CA ARG A 363 20.13 -23.14 10.40
C ARG A 363 21.03 -23.56 9.24
N LYS A 364 21.73 -22.60 8.61
CA LYS A 364 22.87 -22.90 7.75
C LYS A 364 24.07 -23.14 8.68
N GLN A 365 24.68 -24.31 8.58
CA GLN A 365 25.90 -24.62 9.31
C GLN A 365 27.05 -23.73 8.79
N PRO A 366 27.90 -23.18 9.67
CA PRO A 366 29.06 -22.39 9.24
C PRO A 366 30.13 -23.31 8.66
N VAL A 367 30.65 -22.96 7.48
CA VAL A 367 31.95 -23.46 7.00
C VAL A 367 32.95 -22.33 7.23
N ASP A 368 34.11 -22.69 7.77
CA ASP A 368 35.05 -21.81 8.46
C ASP A 368 35.56 -20.62 7.65
N HIS A 369 35.37 -19.41 8.20
CA HIS A 369 36.22 -18.26 7.92
C HIS A 369 36.83 -17.77 9.24
N PRO A 370 38.15 -17.50 9.30
CA PRO A 370 38.86 -17.23 10.55
C PRO A 370 38.46 -15.89 11.20
N PRO A 371 38.62 -15.75 12.53
CA PRO A 371 38.11 -14.62 13.30
C PRO A 371 38.96 -13.35 13.11
N ASP A 372 38.31 -12.20 12.97
CA ASP A 372 38.99 -10.90 13.04
C ASP A 372 39.01 -10.40 14.50
N PHE A 373 40.18 -9.96 14.96
CA PHE A 373 40.64 -9.95 16.35
C PHE A 373 40.44 -8.64 17.12
N HIS A 374 39.54 -7.74 16.73
CA HIS A 374 39.44 -6.42 17.36
C HIS A 374 38.03 -5.90 17.65
N LEU A 375 37.25 -6.68 18.41
CA LEU A 375 36.08 -6.16 19.14
C LEU A 375 36.17 -6.54 20.62
N LYS A 376 36.82 -5.70 21.42
CA LYS A 376 36.63 -5.64 22.88
C LYS A 376 35.60 -4.56 23.19
N ILE A 377 34.41 -4.96 23.63
CA ILE A 377 33.36 -4.06 24.13
C ILE A 377 33.42 -4.09 25.66
N PRO A 378 33.67 -2.97 26.35
CA PRO A 378 33.32 -2.82 27.75
C PRO A 378 31.87 -2.31 27.86
N ILE A 379 31.04 -3.09 28.55
CA ILE A 379 29.73 -2.70 29.06
C ILE A 379 29.97 -1.97 30.38
N GLN A 380 29.62 -0.68 30.46
CA GLN A 380 29.06 -0.01 31.64
C GLN A 380 28.95 1.50 31.37
N LEU A 381 27.73 2.03 31.45
CA LEU A 381 27.49 3.44 31.75
C LEU A 381 26.31 3.48 32.71
N GLU A 382 26.65 3.61 33.99
CA GLU A 382 25.74 4.00 35.07
C GLU A 382 25.22 5.41 34.80
N LEU A 383 23.93 5.62 34.97
CA LEU A 383 23.29 6.94 34.89
C LEU A 383 23.26 7.55 36.29
N ASP A 384 24.08 8.58 36.50
CA ASP A 384 24.12 9.39 37.71
C ASP A 384 22.91 10.35 37.74
N PHE A 385 22.03 10.19 38.72
CA PHE A 385 20.87 11.07 38.93
C PHE A 385 21.23 12.17 39.93
N GLY A 386 21.67 13.32 39.41
CA GLY A 386 21.90 14.52 40.20
C GLY A 386 20.60 15.07 40.81
N GLU A 387 20.59 15.16 42.14
CA GLU A 387 19.53 15.69 42.99
C GLU A 387 19.15 17.14 42.63
N THR A 388 17.89 17.37 42.26
CA THR A 388 17.31 18.73 42.24
C THR A 388 16.87 19.13 43.64
N LYS A 389 17.59 20.07 44.25
CA LYS A 389 17.25 20.72 45.53
C LYS A 389 15.86 21.34 45.50
N LYS A 390 15.07 21.03 46.54
CA LYS A 390 13.83 21.73 46.92
C LYS A 390 14.15 23.18 47.28
N VAL A 391 13.42 24.14 46.69
CA VAL A 391 13.32 25.50 47.21
C VAL A 391 11.96 25.63 47.89
N SER A 392 12.01 25.82 49.21
CA SER A 392 10.87 26.13 50.07
C SER A 392 10.40 27.56 49.83
N VAL A 393 9.09 27.74 49.65
CA VAL A 393 8.44 29.05 49.80
C VAL A 393 7.91 29.11 51.23
N SER A 394 8.45 30.02 52.06
CA SER A 394 7.84 30.38 53.34
C SER A 394 6.94 31.60 53.16
N GLU A 395 5.87 31.62 53.94
CA GLU A 395 4.92 32.72 54.10
C GLU A 395 5.59 34.03 54.55
N LYS A 396 5.10 35.14 53.99
CA LYS A 396 4.64 36.31 54.74
C LYS A 396 3.67 37.14 53.90
#